data_AF-A0A2K8WU80-F1
#
_entry.id   AF-A0A2K8WU80-F1
#
_cell.length_a   1.000
_cell.length_b   1.000
_cell.length_c   1.000
_cell.angle_alpha   90.00
_cell.angle_beta   90.00
_cell.angle_gamma   90.00
#
_symmetry.space_group_name_H-M   'P 1'
#
loop_
_entity.id
_entity.type
_entity.pdbx_description
1 polymer ?
#
loop_
_entity_poly.entity_id
_entity_poly.type
_entity_poly.pdbx_seq_one_letter_code
_entity_poly.pdbx_strand_id
1 'polypeptide(L)'
;MNQVNLLRDTLKQHLPWHGARLNFLALFLMALIRVRTVDLTSLSLAFCTSAKPESSYKRLQRFFAQFDLNFTQVAKTIVKLMKIPQPWVLSIDRTQWNFGSTCFNIFVLGVVHNGGNIGFVS
;
A
#
# COMPACT_ATOMS: atom_id res chain seq x y z
N MET A 1 -6.54 -18.77 1.14
CA MET A 1 -6.89 -18.38 -0.24
C MET A 1 -8.13 -17.50 -0.31
N ASN A 2 -9.20 -17.78 0.44
CA ASN A 2 -10.46 -17.03 0.34
C ASN A 2 -10.32 -15.50 0.61
N GLN A 3 -9.63 -15.11 1.69
CA GLN A 3 -9.42 -13.69 2.03
C GLN A 3 -8.57 -12.92 1.01
N VAL A 4 -7.55 -13.56 0.42
CA VAL A 4 -6.70 -12.93 -0.61
C VAL A 4 -7.51 -12.65 -1.87
N ASN A 5 -8.35 -13.60 -2.28
CA ASN A 5 -9.22 -13.42 -3.44
C ASN A 5 -10.25 -12.32 -3.19
N LEU A 6 -10.90 -12.32 -2.02
CA LEU A 6 -11.83 -11.27 -1.62
C LEU A 6 -11.17 -9.88 -1.68
N LEU A 7 -10.00 -9.72 -1.06
CA LEU A 7 -9.27 -8.46 -1.06
C LEU A 7 -8.87 -8.04 -2.48
N ARG A 8 -8.36 -8.97 -3.30
CA ARG A 8 -8.01 -8.70 -4.70
C ARG A 8 -9.23 -8.21 -5.50
N ASP A 9 -10.38 -8.85 -5.31
CA ASP A 9 -11.60 -8.54 -6.06
C ASP A 9 -12.19 -7.20 -5.61
N THR A 10 -12.13 -6.87 -4.31
CA THR A 10 -12.42 -5.52 -3.81
C THR A 10 -11.49 -4.48 -4.42
N LEU A 11 -10.17 -4.71 -4.38
CA LEU A 11 -9.18 -3.78 -4.93
C LEU A 11 -9.36 -3.56 -6.44
N LYS A 12 -9.75 -4.59 -7.19
CA LYS A 12 -10.03 -4.51 -8.64
C LYS A 12 -11.10 -3.48 -8.98
N GLN A 13 -12.08 -3.26 -8.11
CA GLN A 13 -13.14 -2.26 -8.32
C GLN A 13 -12.62 -0.82 -8.21
N HIS A 14 -11.49 -0.61 -7.54
CA HIS A 14 -10.97 0.72 -7.24
C HIS A 14 -9.62 1.02 -7.91
N LEU A 15 -8.87 0.00 -8.32
CA LEU A 15 -7.56 0.12 -8.94
C LEU A 15 -7.58 -0.50 -10.35
N PRO A 16 -7.36 0.29 -11.42
CA PRO A 16 -7.27 -0.21 -12.79
C PRO A 16 -5.90 -0.84 -13.06
N TRP A 17 -5.44 -1.73 -12.16
CA TRP A 17 -4.16 -2.42 -12.29
C TRP A 17 -4.35 -3.79 -12.94
N HIS A 18 -3.27 -4.28 -13.57
CA HIS A 18 -3.24 -5.65 -14.07
C HIS A 18 -3.49 -6.67 -12.94
N GLY A 19 -4.21 -7.75 -13.23
CA GLY A 19 -4.63 -8.74 -12.23
C GLY A 19 -3.46 -9.34 -11.43
N ALA A 20 -2.29 -9.52 -12.06
CA ALA A 20 -1.08 -10.00 -11.38
C ALA A 20 -0.59 -9.02 -10.29
N ARG A 21 -0.71 -7.70 -10.51
CA ARG A 21 -0.33 -6.65 -9.56
C ARG A 21 -1.33 -6.58 -8.41
N LEU A 22 -2.63 -6.69 -8.70
CA LEU A 22 -3.67 -6.77 -7.67
C LEU A 22 -3.50 -8.01 -6.80
N ASN A 23 -3.22 -9.16 -7.41
CA ASN A 23 -2.96 -10.39 -6.69
C ASN A 23 -1.70 -10.30 -5.82
N PHE A 24 -0.64 -9.66 -6.33
CA PHE A 24 0.53 -9.35 -5.53
C PHE A 24 0.17 -8.45 -4.34
N LEU A 25 -0.53 -7.33 -4.57
CA LEU A 25 -0.89 -6.38 -3.53
C LEU A 25 -1.73 -7.05 -2.43
N ALA A 26 -2.70 -7.89 -2.80
CA ALA A 26 -3.51 -8.62 -1.83
C ALA A 26 -2.67 -9.60 -0.98
N LEU A 27 -1.77 -10.36 -1.60
CA LEU A 27 -0.83 -11.24 -0.87
C LEU A 27 0.08 -10.44 0.06
N PHE A 28 0.61 -9.33 -0.44
CA PHE A 28 1.51 -8.45 0.28
C PHE A 28 0.86 -7.81 1.50
N LEU A 29 -0.34 -7.25 1.35
CA LEU A 29 -1.10 -6.67 2.48
C LEU A 29 -1.45 -7.72 3.53
N MET A 30 -1.87 -8.92 3.12
CA MET A 30 -2.13 -10.01 4.06
C MET A 30 -0.86 -10.44 4.81
N ALA A 31 0.28 -10.50 4.13
CA ALA A 31 1.57 -10.80 4.74
C ALA A 31 1.97 -9.71 5.74
N LEU A 32 1.91 -8.42 5.35
CA LEU A 32 2.20 -7.27 6.21
C LEU A 32 1.38 -7.29 7.50
N ILE A 33 0.07 -7.51 7.41
CA ILE A 33 -0.82 -7.57 8.58
C ILE A 33 -0.43 -8.73 9.51
N ARG A 34 -0.03 -9.87 8.92
CA ARG A 34 0.34 -11.07 9.67
C ARG A 34 1.67 -10.92 10.40
N VAL A 35 2.71 -10.44 9.72
CA VAL A 35 4.08 -10.38 10.26
C VAL A 35 4.41 -9.07 10.95
N ARG A 36 3.63 -8.01 10.67
CA ARG A 36 3.78 -6.67 11.27
C ARG A 36 5.18 -6.06 11.13
N THR A 37 5.87 -6.40 10.04
CA THR A 37 7.18 -5.86 9.67
C THR A 37 7.25 -5.66 8.16
N VAL A 38 8.08 -4.72 7.74
CA VAL A 38 8.39 -4.45 6.33
C VAL A 38 9.63 -5.21 5.83
N ASP A 39 10.25 -6.03 6.69
CA ASP A 39 11.37 -6.88 6.30
C ASP A 39 10.97 -7.89 5.21
N LEU A 40 11.64 -7.81 4.05
CA LEU A 40 11.31 -8.63 2.89
C LEU A 40 11.54 -10.13 3.14
N THR A 41 12.46 -10.48 4.04
CA THR A 41 12.71 -11.89 4.39
C THR A 41 11.50 -12.45 5.12
N SER A 42 11.07 -11.77 6.19
CA SER A 42 9.89 -12.09 6.98
C SER A 42 8.62 -12.11 6.13
N LEU A 43 8.47 -11.15 5.21
CA LEU A 43 7.34 -11.09 4.29
C LEU A 43 7.35 -12.26 3.30
N SER A 44 8.52 -12.67 2.79
CA SER A 44 8.61 -13.75 1.81
C SER A 44 8.18 -15.10 2.39
N LEU A 45 8.44 -15.33 3.68
CA LEU A 45 8.00 -16.50 4.44
C LEU A 45 6.49 -16.51 4.72
N ALA A 46 5.86 -15.33 4.77
CA ALA A 46 4.44 -15.19 5.07
C ALA A 46 3.53 -15.24 3.84
N PHE A 47 4.09 -15.26 2.62
CA PHE A 47 3.32 -15.43 1.40
C PHE A 47 2.71 -16.83 1.35
N CYS A 48 1.40 -16.93 1.56
CA CYS A 48 0.62 -18.17 1.45
C CYS A 48 0.50 -18.64 -0.01
N THR A 49 1.62 -19.02 -0.63
CA THR A 49 1.73 -19.53 -1.99
C THR A 49 2.50 -20.85 -1.99
N SER A 50 2.37 -21.66 -3.04
CA SER A 50 3.17 -22.87 -3.22
C SER A 50 4.62 -22.60 -3.69
N ALA A 51 5.01 -21.33 -3.80
CA ALA A 51 6.34 -20.93 -4.23
C ALA A 51 7.36 -21.05 -3.08
N LYS A 52 8.62 -21.30 -3.45
CA LYS A 52 9.73 -21.25 -2.49
C LYS A 52 9.91 -19.83 -1.92
N PRO A 53 10.32 -19.67 -0.65
CA PRO A 53 10.54 -18.35 -0.05
C PRO A 53 11.46 -17.45 -0.88
N GLU A 54 12.52 -17.99 -1.48
CA GLU A 54 13.48 -17.25 -2.32
C GLU A 54 12.81 -16.68 -3.59
N SER A 55 11.86 -17.42 -4.16
CA SER A 55 11.06 -16.95 -5.30
C SER A 55 10.13 -15.81 -4.88
N SER A 56 9.50 -15.91 -3.70
CA SER A 56 8.66 -14.84 -3.13
C SER A 56 9.48 -13.59 -2.81
N TYR A 57 10.69 -13.75 -2.27
CA TYR A 57 11.63 -12.67 -2.00
C TYR A 57 12.00 -11.90 -3.29
N LYS A 58 12.39 -12.63 -4.34
CA LYS A 58 12.66 -12.01 -5.66
C LYS A 58 11.44 -11.31 -6.24
N ARG A 59 10.23 -11.85 -6.02
CA ARG A 59 8.98 -11.23 -6.45
C ARG A 59 8.71 -9.92 -5.72
N LEU A 60 8.95 -9.85 -4.41
CA LEU A 60 8.87 -8.60 -3.62
C LEU A 60 9.85 -7.56 -4.17
N GLN A 61 11.12 -7.93 -4.34
CA GLN A 61 12.15 -7.04 -4.88
C GLN A 61 11.77 -6.48 -6.26
N ARG A 62 11.34 -7.35 -7.18
CA ARG A 62 10.92 -6.91 -8.52
C ARG A 62 9.73 -5.96 -8.47
N PHE A 63 8.75 -6.22 -7.61
CA PHE A 63 7.59 -5.33 -7.49
C PHE A 63 8.03 -3.94 -7.04
N PHE A 64 8.79 -3.83 -5.94
CA PHE A 64 9.24 -2.52 -5.45
C PHE A 64 10.22 -1.80 -6.38
N ALA A 65 11.02 -2.54 -7.15
CA ALA A 65 11.96 -1.95 -8.09
C ALA A 65 11.32 -1.48 -9.42
N GLN A 66 10.21 -2.11 -9.84
CA GLN A 66 9.66 -1.91 -11.19
C GLN A 66 8.27 -1.31 -11.22
N PHE A 67 7.55 -1.34 -10.10
CA PHE A 67 6.19 -0.85 -10.05
C PHE A 67 6.15 0.60 -9.58
N ASP A 68 5.87 1.49 -10.52
CA ASP A 68 5.60 2.89 -10.22
C ASP A 68 4.19 3.05 -9.65
N LEU A 69 4.12 3.57 -8.42
CA LEU A 69 2.88 3.71 -7.67
C LEU A 69 2.30 5.10 -7.88
N ASN A 70 1.18 5.18 -8.59
CA ASN A 70 0.48 6.46 -8.76
C ASN A 70 -0.24 6.87 -7.46
N PHE A 71 0.35 7.79 -6.70
CA PHE A 71 -0.19 8.27 -5.41
C PHE A 71 -1.56 8.95 -5.54
N THR A 72 -1.84 9.65 -6.64
CA THR A 72 -3.17 10.25 -6.88
C THR A 72 -4.25 9.16 -7.02
N GLN A 73 -3.92 8.07 -7.71
CA GLN A 73 -4.82 6.94 -7.86
C GLN A 73 -5.07 6.26 -6.52
N VAL A 74 -4.00 6.02 -5.74
CA VAL A 74 -4.11 5.46 -4.39
C VAL A 74 -4.98 6.35 -3.49
N ALA A 75 -4.78 7.67 -3.52
CA ALA A 75 -5.58 8.61 -2.76
C ALA A 75 -7.07 8.52 -3.09
N LYS A 76 -7.41 8.56 -4.39
CA LYS A 76 -8.79 8.40 -4.88
C LYS A 76 -9.39 7.05 -4.46
N THR A 77 -8.60 5.98 -4.50
CA THR A 77 -9.02 4.65 -4.06
C THR A 77 -9.34 4.63 -2.56
N ILE A 78 -8.46 5.18 -1.71
CA ILE A 78 -8.66 5.21 -0.25
C ILE A 78 -9.91 6.02 0.10
N VAL A 79 -10.06 7.22 -0.48
CA VAL A 79 -11.24 8.08 -0.29
C VAL A 79 -12.54 7.35 -0.64
N LYS A 80 -12.55 6.61 -1.77
CA LYS A 80 -13.71 5.80 -2.20
C LYS A 80 -13.98 4.62 -1.27
N LEU A 81 -12.94 3.88 -0.89
CA LEU A 81 -13.06 2.72 0.01
C LEU A 81 -13.61 3.13 1.38
N MET A 82 -13.14 4.25 1.91
CA MET A 82 -13.59 4.81 3.18
C MET A 82 -14.90 5.60 3.08
N LYS A 83 -15.42 5.80 1.87
CA LYS A 83 -16.67 6.54 1.60
C LYS A 83 -16.66 7.95 2.22
N ILE A 84 -15.54 8.66 2.12
CA ILE A 84 -15.40 9.99 2.74
C ILE A 84 -16.30 10.99 2.00
N PRO A 85 -17.33 11.57 2.67
CA PRO A 85 -18.27 12.47 2.04
C PRO A 85 -17.63 13.83 1.74
N GLN A 86 -18.18 14.54 0.75
CA GLN A 86 -17.87 15.93 0.48
C GLN A 86 -18.81 16.87 1.26
N PRO A 87 -18.39 18.13 1.53
CA PRO A 87 -17.09 18.74 1.20
C PRO A 87 -15.95 18.19 2.07
N TRP A 88 -14.73 18.15 1.52
CA TRP A 88 -13.56 17.67 2.26
C TRP A 88 -12.93 18.79 3.08
N VAL A 89 -12.52 18.43 4.31
CA VAL A 89 -11.59 19.24 5.10
C VAL A 89 -10.19 18.77 4.76
N LEU A 90 -9.35 19.68 4.27
CA LEU A 90 -7.97 19.39 3.94
C LEU A 90 -7.05 19.82 5.08
N SER A 91 -6.05 18.98 5.37
CA SER A 91 -4.97 19.30 6.30
C SER A 91 -3.64 19.16 5.60
N ILE A 92 -2.71 20.04 5.97
CA ILE A 92 -1.34 19.99 5.50
C ILE A 92 -0.46 19.74 6.71
N ASP A 93 0.48 18.82 6.58
CA ASP A 93 1.46 18.52 7.62
C ASP A 93 2.85 18.26 7.01
N ARG A 94 3.90 18.36 7.83
CA ARG A 94 5.27 18.01 7.44
C ARG A 94 5.68 16.73 8.13
N THR A 95 6.28 15.81 7.37
CA THR A 95 6.95 14.63 7.94
C THR A 95 8.41 14.62 7.50
N GLN A 96 9.30 14.33 8.46
CA GLN A 96 10.73 14.23 8.21
C GLN A 96 11.15 12.77 8.22
N TRP A 97 11.71 12.28 7.12
CA TRP A 97 12.22 10.93 6.98
C TRP A 97 13.74 10.98 6.88
N ASN A 98 14.42 10.29 7.78
CA ASN A 98 15.89 10.22 7.77
C ASN A 98 16.34 8.87 7.21
N PHE A 99 17.23 8.90 6.21
CA PHE A 99 17.85 7.72 5.63
C PHE A 99 19.37 7.91 5.60
N GLY A 100 20.07 7.22 6.51
CA GLY A 100 21.49 7.49 6.74
C GLY A 100 21.69 8.94 7.16
N SER A 101 22.56 9.66 6.45
CA SER A 101 22.80 11.11 6.64
C SER A 101 21.83 12.00 5.86
N THR A 102 20.96 11.43 5.03
CA THR A 102 20.04 12.19 4.18
C THR A 102 18.72 12.39 4.90
N CYS A 103 18.29 13.65 5.00
CA CYS A 103 17.01 14.04 5.58
C CYS A 103 16.04 14.45 4.46
N PHE A 104 14.92 13.75 4.36
CA PHE A 104 13.81 14.07 3.45
C PHE A 104 12.73 14.79 4.23
N ASN A 105 12.49 16.05 3.91
CA ASN A 105 11.34 16.80 4.42
C ASN A 105 10.20 16.66 3.41
N ILE A 106 9.20 15.85 3.76
CA ILE A 106 8.05 15.55 2.91
C ILE A 106 6.88 16.42 3.38
N PHE A 107 6.33 17.17 2.44
CA PHE A 107 5.12 17.94 2.64
C PHE A 107 3.91 17.06 2.27
N VAL A 108 3.00 16.85 3.22
CA VAL A 108 1.90 15.89 3.08
C VAL A 108 0.58 16.65 3.07
N LEU A 109 -0.22 16.43 2.03
CA LEU A 109 -1.59 16.91 1.95
C LEU A 109 -2.53 15.76 2.29
N GLY A 110 -3.42 15.95 3.24
CA GLY A 110 -4.36 14.92 3.65
C GLY A 110 -5.81 15.39 3.72
N VAL A 111 -6.70 14.42 3.79
CA VAL A 111 -8.13 14.63 4.03
C VAL A 111 -8.43 14.27 5.48
N VAL A 112 -9.04 15.19 6.21
CA VAL A 112 -9.48 14.96 7.59
C VAL A 112 -10.81 14.21 7.57
N HIS A 113 -10.87 13.09 8.27
CA HIS A 113 -12.07 12.26 8.40
C HIS A 113 -12.15 11.65 9.81
N ASN A 114 -13.29 11.78 10.47
CA ASN A 114 -13.55 11.30 11.84
C ASN A 114 -12.49 11.74 12.87
N GLY A 115 -11.99 12.97 12.76
CA GLY A 115 -10.96 13.52 13.65
C GLY A 115 -9.53 13.05 13.37
N GLY A 116 -9.32 12.15 12.40
CA GLY A 116 -7.99 11.73 11.93
C GLY A 116 -7.62 12.33 10.58
N ASN A 117 -6.32 12.47 10.32
CA ASN A 117 -5.79 12.88 9.01
C ASN A 117 -5.40 11.65 8.19
N ILE A 118 -5.89 11.57 6.95
CA ILE A 118 -5.45 10.60 5.95
C ILE A 118 -4.53 11.33 4.97
N GLY A 119 -3.23 11.28 5.23
CA GLY A 119 -2.20 11.95 4.42
C GLY A 119 -1.94 11.25 3.08
N PHE A 120 -1.80 12.07 2.04
CA PHE A 120 -1.36 11.68 0.71
C PHE A 120 -0.10 12.50 0.37
N VAL A 121 0.94 11.83 -0.10
CA VAL A 121 2.16 12.49 -0.54
C VAL A 121 1.88 13.11 -1.91
N SER A 122 2.19 14.40 -2.05
CA SER A 122 2.11 15.15 -3.30
C SER A 122 3.30 14.84 -4.21
#